data_AF-A0A3D5ZD56-F1
#
_entry.id   AF-A0A3D5ZD56-F1
#
_cell.length_a   1.000
_cell.length_b   1.000
_cell.length_c   1.000
_cell.angle_alpha   90.00
_cell.angle_beta   90.00
_cell.angle_gamma   90.00
#
_symmetry.space_group_name_H-M   'P 1'
#
loop_
_entity.id
_entity.type
_entity.pdbx_description
1 polymer ?
#
loop_
_entity_poly.entity_id
_entity_poly.type
_entity_poly.pdbx_seq_one_letter_code
_entity_poly.pdbx_strand_id
1 'polypeptide(L)' 'MTAREIRAKFLEFFESKKHHIVTSAPMVIKDDPTLMFTNAGMNQFKDLFLGNSEIKNARITDSQKCLRVSGKHND' A
#
# COMPACT_ATOMS: atom_id res chain seq x y z
N MET A 1 24.11 1.14 -1.48
CA MET A 1 22.94 1.40 -0.64
C MET A 1 22.33 0.08 -0.22
N THR A 2 21.97 -0.09 1.05
CA THR A 2 21.27 -1.28 1.55
C THR A 2 19.78 -1.23 1.17
N ALA A 3 19.08 -2.38 1.18
CA ALA A 3 17.63 -2.43 0.93
C ALA A 3 16.84 -1.54 1.90
N ARG A 4 17.32 -1.42 3.14
CA ARG A 4 16.75 -0.51 4.15
C ARG A 4 16.94 0.95 3.76
N GLU A 5 18.13 1.35 3.29
CA GLU A 5 18.39 2.71 2.81
C GLU A 5 17.57 3.08 1.59
N ILE A 6 17.41 2.16 0.62
CA ILE A 6 16.58 2.40 -0.57
C ILE A 6 15.13 2.66 -0.16
N ARG A 7 14.58 1.83 0.75
CA ARG A 7 13.22 2.02 1.28
C ARG A 7 13.07 3.37 1.97
N ALA A 8 14.02 3.75 2.81
CA ALA A 8 14.00 5.04 3.50
C ALA A 8 14.00 6.20 2.49
N LYS A 9 14.93 6.20 1.54
CA LYS A 9 15.01 7.26 0.52
C LYS A 9 13.76 7.38 -0.35
N PHE A 10 13.09 6.26 -0.66
CA PHE A 10 11.82 6.29 -1.40
C PHE A 10 10.74 7.03 -0.61
N LEU A 11 10.55 6.68 0.67
CA LEU A 11 9.55 7.31 1.53
C LEU A 11 9.88 8.79 1.78
N GLU A 12 11.12 9.11 2.10
CA GLU A 12 11.61 10.49 2.30
C GLU A 12 11.43 11.35 1.05
N PHE A 13 11.68 10.81 -0.14
CA PHE A 13 11.45 11.52 -1.39
C PHE A 13 9.97 11.90 -1.53
N PHE A 14 9.05 10.97 -1.32
CA PHE A 14 7.62 11.25 -1.47
C PHE A 14 7.08 12.16 -0.35
N GLU A 15 7.59 12.03 0.87
CA GLU A 15 7.33 12.97 1.96
C GLU A 15 7.78 14.39 1.61
N SER A 16 8.97 14.56 1.01
CA SER A 16 9.45 15.88 0.53
C SER A 16 8.53 16.49 -0.54
N LYS A 17 7.74 15.65 -1.23
CA LYS A 17 6.72 16.05 -2.19
C LYS A 17 5.33 16.18 -1.57
N LYS A 18 5.21 16.21 -0.24
CA LYS A 18 3.96 16.32 0.53
C LYS A 18 3.02 15.11 0.40
N HIS A 19 3.56 13.90 0.32
CA HIS A 19 2.75 12.69 0.53
C HIS A 19 2.78 12.31 2.01
N HIS A 20 1.64 11.91 2.54
CA HIS A 20 1.55 11.34 3.88
C HIS A 20 2.11 9.90 3.86
N ILE A 21 3.13 9.62 4.67
CA ILE A 21 3.65 8.26 4.82
C ILE A 21 2.67 7.47 5.68
N VAL A 22 2.26 6.30 5.20
CA VAL A 22 1.44 5.36 5.98
C VAL A 22 2.14 4.02 6.13
N THR A 23 1.75 3.29 7.18
CA THR A 23 2.29 1.96 7.45
C THR A 23 1.79 0.96 6.43
N SER A 24 2.60 -0.07 6.15
CA SER A 24 2.15 -1.24 5.40
C SER A 24 0.95 -1.87 6.10
N ALA A 25 -0.12 -2.08 5.33
CA ALA A 25 -1.28 -2.85 5.75
C ALA A 25 -0.90 -4.29 6.13
N PRO A 26 -1.74 -4.96 6.95
CA PRO A 26 -1.61 -6.37 7.24
C PRO A 26 -1.60 -7.23 5.97
N MET A 27 -1.04 -8.45 6.08
CA MET A 27 -1.02 -9.40 4.96
C MET A 27 -2.42 -9.88 4.57
N VAL A 28 -3.37 -9.86 5.51
CA VAL A 28 -4.76 -10.24 5.29
C VAL A 28 -5.64 -9.05 5.61
N ILE A 29 -6.44 -8.61 4.64
CA ILE A 29 -7.42 -7.53 4.81
C ILE A 29 -8.74 -8.18 5.20
N LYS A 30 -9.22 -7.92 6.43
CA LYS A 30 -10.39 -8.61 7.00
C LYS A 30 -11.70 -8.32 6.28
N ASP A 31 -11.80 -7.14 5.66
CA ASP A 31 -13.05 -6.63 5.11
C ASP A 31 -13.14 -6.75 3.58
N ASP A 32 -12.20 -7.47 2.93
CA ASP A 32 -12.26 -7.76 1.49
C ASP A 32 -12.24 -9.28 1.23
N PRO A 33 -13.41 -9.93 1.13
CA PRO A 33 -13.49 -11.38 0.90
C PRO A 33 -13.01 -11.79 -0.50
N THR A 34 -12.76 -10.83 -1.41
CA THR A 34 -12.26 -11.10 -2.77
C THR A 34 -10.73 -11.17 -2.82
N LEU A 35 -10.05 -10.76 -1.74
CA LEU A 35 -8.59 -10.69 -1.65
C LEU A 35 -8.07 -11.61 -0.55
N MET A 36 -7.41 -12.71 -0.94
CA MET A 36 -6.85 -13.66 0.02
C MET A 36 -5.64 -13.10 0.77
N PHE A 37 -4.75 -12.38 0.07
CA PHE A 37 -3.59 -11.71 0.64
C PHE A 37 -3.37 -10.36 -0.02
N THR A 38 -2.83 -9.40 0.73
CA THR A 38 -2.35 -8.12 0.18
C THR A 38 -1.26 -8.40 -0.86
N ASN A 39 -1.57 -8.11 -2.12
CA ASN A 39 -0.71 -8.40 -3.28
C ASN A 39 -0.11 -7.13 -3.91
N ALA A 40 -0.59 -5.95 -3.49
CA ALA A 40 -0.14 -4.64 -3.92
C ALA A 40 -0.35 -3.57 -2.84
N GLY A 41 0.42 -2.48 -2.89
CA GLY A 41 0.28 -1.33 -1.99
C GLY A 41 -1.08 -0.63 -2.07
N MET A 42 -1.78 -0.75 -3.21
CA MET A 42 -3.07 -0.09 -3.40
C MET A 42 -4.24 -0.73 -2.65
N ASN A 43 -4.11 -1.98 -2.16
CA ASN A 43 -5.26 -2.72 -1.66
C ASN A 43 -5.95 -2.03 -0.46
N GLN A 44 -5.18 -1.44 0.46
CA GLN A 44 -5.73 -0.71 1.62
C GLN A 44 -6.40 0.63 1.25
N PHE A 45 -6.25 1.10 0.01
CA PHE A 45 -6.82 2.35 -0.48
C PHE A 45 -7.92 2.11 -1.53
N LYS A 46 -8.33 0.86 -1.76
CA LYS A 46 -9.33 0.48 -2.77
C LYS A 46 -10.61 1.30 -2.63
N ASP A 47 -11.15 1.44 -1.42
CA ASP A 47 -12.37 2.21 -1.19
C ASP A 47 -12.21 3.71 -1.40
N LEU A 48 -11.01 4.26 -1.20
CA LEU A 48 -10.72 5.67 -1.53
C LEU A 48 -10.74 5.87 -3.05
N PHE A 49 -10.15 4.95 -3.81
CA PHE A 49 -10.16 5.01 -5.28
C PHE A 49 -11.55 4.81 -5.89
N LEU A 50 -12.39 4.00 -5.24
CA LEU A 50 -13.78 3.76 -5.67
C LEU A 50 -14.74 4.88 -5.23
N GLY A 51 -14.31 5.81 -4.36
CA GLY A 51 -15.16 6.86 -3.81
C GLY A 51 -16.10 6.39 -2.70
N ASN A 52 -15.88 5.20 -2.14
CA ASN A 52 -16.66 4.62 -1.05
C ASN A 52 -16.28 5.18 0.32
N SER A 53 -15.20 5.95 0.41
CA SER A 53 -14.67 6.50 1.66
C SER A 53 -14.07 7.89 1.46
N GLU A 54 -14.13 8.71 2.51
CA GLU A 54 -13.63 10.09 2.48
C GLU A 54 -12.09 10.14 2.37
N ILE A 55 -11.59 10.95 1.43
CA ILE A 55 -10.16 11.14 1.21
C ILE A 55 -9.63 12.18 2.21
N LYS A 56 -9.04 11.70 3.31
CA LYS A 56 -8.39 12.56 4.32
C LYS A 56 -7.03 13.11 3.87
N ASN A 57 -6.29 12.32 3.09
CA ASN A 57 -4.99 12.69 2.53
C ASN A 57 -5.02 12.45 1.02
N ALA A 58 -4.94 13.53 0.24
CA ALA A 58 -4.96 13.44 -1.23
C ALA A 58 -3.72 12.77 -1.83
N ARG A 59 -2.64 12.65 -1.05
CA ARG A 59 -1.34 12.12 -1.48
C ARG A 59 -0.77 11.25 -0.37
N ILE A 60 -0.52 9.98 -0.69
CA ILE A 60 -0.05 8.97 0.26
C ILE A 60 1.12 8.21 -0.34
N THR A 61 2.06 7.75 0.48
CA THR A 61 3.15 6.84 0.10
C THR A 61 3.32 5.75 1.16
N ASP A 62 3.67 4.53 0.74
CA ASP A 62 3.95 3.41 1.62
C ASP A 62 5.04 2.49 1.04
N SER A 63 5.41 1.47 1.83
CA SER A 63 6.22 0.34 1.38
C SER A 63 5.53 -0.95 1.82
N GLN A 64 4.53 -1.38 1.06
CA GLN A 64 3.70 -2.53 1.38
C GLN A 64 4.44 -3.88 1.28
N LYS A 65 4.26 -4.75 2.28
CA LYS A 65 4.60 -6.17 2.19
C LYS A 65 3.53 -6.89 1.36
N CYS A 66 3.95 -7.57 0.29
CA CYS A 66 3.05 -8.22 -0.65
C CYS A 66 3.31 -9.72 -0.71
N LEU A 67 2.24 -10.50 -0.92
CA LEU A 67 2.32 -11.92 -1.22
C LEU A 67 1.47 -12.21 -2.47
N ARG A 68 2.05 -12.88 -3.47
CA ARG A 68 1.45 -13.16 -4.78
C ARG A 68 1.45 -14.65 -5.06
N VAL A 69 0.56 -15.37 -4.40
CA VAL A 69 0.51 -16.85 -4.42
C VAL A 69 -0.87 -17.38 -4.80
N SER A 70 -1.79 -16.51 -5.23
CA SER A 70 -3.16 -16.90 -5.55
C SER A 70 -3.91 -15.84 -6.38
N GLY A 71 -5.00 -16.27 -7.01
CA GLY A 71 -5.87 -15.39 -7.79
C GLY A 71 -5.22 -14.87 -9.08
N LYS A 72 -5.53 -13.62 -9.45
CA LYS A 72 -5.03 -12.99 -10.71
C LYS A 72 -3.53 -12.70 -10.70
N HIS A 73 -2.87 -12.72 -9.54
CA HIS A 73 -1.44 -12.51 -9.38
C HIS A 73 -0.85 -13.72 -8.64
N ASN A 74 -0.46 -14.72 -9.43
CA ASN A 74 0.18 -15.93 -8.96
C ASN A 74 1.53 -16.01 -9.69
N ASP A 75 2.60 -15.67 -8.97
CA ASP A 75 3.96 -15.59 -9.50
C ASP A 75 4.70 -16.94 -9.36
#